data_AF-A0A7S3GTK0-F1
#
_entry.id   AF-A0A7S3GTK0-F1
#
_cell.length_a   1.000
_cell.length_b   1.000
_cell.length_c   1.000
_cell.angle_alpha   90.00
_cell.angle_beta   90.00
_cell.angle_gamma   90.00
#
_symmetry.space_group_name_H-M   'P 1'
#
loop_
_entity.id
_entity.type
_entity.pdbx_description
1 polymer ?
#
loop_
_entity_poly.entity_id
_entity_poly.type
_entity_poly.pdbx_seq_one_letter_code
_entity_poly.pdbx_strand_id
1 'polypeptide(L)'
;SQDGSVNFAPFEAEYVTVPTNTRVRTVARKRYPLATDLSNQFLKARMGKTIELDNTFTVIAHTRFATSSANIVTELHPHEWTPFKKEVVWRFNSIIGKFERSNCTMGVHITHNGDFDEMEAYQQVLVNEEIGYWLARILYSHNPARSDSAKIAGVMELFRVQGRWGPAARLAWVRCVLSSATDVSGGMILTSDAPYSFPPPGFWTNWAIFLEEQWALHINNIVSPVVAPLGHTL
;
A
#
# COMPACT_ATOMS: atom_id res chain seq x y z
N SER A 1 -7.88 39.13 -0.18
CA SER A 1 -8.03 37.84 -0.87
C SER A 1 -6.67 37.18 -0.93
N GLN A 2 -6.39 36.25 -0.01
CA GLN A 2 -5.13 35.50 -0.02
C GLN A 2 -5.25 34.41 -1.09
N ASP A 3 -4.36 34.49 -2.07
CA ASP A 3 -4.23 33.54 -3.17
C ASP A 3 -3.67 32.22 -2.61
N GLY A 4 -4.53 31.21 -2.53
CA GLY A 4 -4.26 29.91 -1.91
C GLY A 4 -3.52 28.96 -2.83
N SER A 5 -2.45 29.41 -3.49
CA SER A 5 -1.61 28.51 -4.30
C SER A 5 -0.80 27.60 -3.38
N VAL A 6 -1.33 26.42 -3.09
CA VAL A 6 -0.58 25.36 -2.41
C VAL A 6 0.49 24.85 -3.38
N ASN A 7 1.73 25.28 -3.15
CA ASN A 7 2.89 24.74 -3.84
C ASN A 7 3.10 23.29 -3.39
N PHE A 8 2.67 22.34 -4.22
CA PHE A 8 3.09 20.95 -4.07
C PHE A 8 4.54 20.87 -4.54
N ALA A 9 5.48 20.81 -3.59
CA ALA A 9 6.84 20.41 -3.92
C ALA A 9 6.76 19.01 -4.57
N PRO A 10 7.27 18.80 -5.79
CA PRO A 10 7.36 17.46 -6.35
C PRO A 10 8.21 16.62 -5.39
N PHE A 11 7.69 15.45 -5.03
CA PHE A 11 8.39 14.51 -4.18
C PHE A 11 9.54 13.90 -5.00
N GLU A 12 10.67 14.61 -5.09
CA GLU A 12 11.88 14.19 -5.82
C GLU A 12 12.69 13.19 -5.00
N ALA A 13 12.10 12.03 -4.70
CA ALA A 13 12.85 10.92 -4.15
C ALA A 13 13.19 9.95 -5.30
N GLU A 14 14.35 10.15 -5.93
CA GLU A 14 15.03 9.06 -6.63
C GLU A 14 15.44 8.01 -5.60
N TYR A 15 14.59 7.02 -5.36
CA TYR A 15 14.99 5.83 -4.61
C TYR A 15 15.90 4.99 -5.52
N VAL A 16 17.19 5.35 -5.56
CA VAL A 16 18.23 4.64 -6.33
C VAL A 16 18.47 3.22 -5.78
N THR A 17 18.10 2.97 -4.52
CA THR A 17 18.24 1.66 -3.89
C THR A 17 16.90 0.99 -3.63
N VAL A 18 16.81 -0.31 -3.98
CA VAL A 18 15.68 -1.15 -3.58
C VAL A 18 15.62 -1.13 -2.06
N PRO A 19 14.48 -0.74 -1.44
CA PRO A 19 14.42 -0.70 0.01
C PRO A 19 14.79 -2.06 0.59
N THR A 20 15.74 -2.09 1.52
CA THR A 20 16.03 -3.31 2.27
C THR A 20 14.85 -3.59 3.18
N ASN A 21 13.95 -4.45 2.71
CA ASN A 21 12.68 -4.77 3.38
C ASN A 21 12.92 -5.78 4.50
N THR A 22 13.56 -5.36 5.59
CA THR A 22 13.74 -6.20 6.77
C THR A 22 12.63 -5.90 7.77
N ARG A 23 11.59 -6.73 7.78
CA ARG A 23 10.54 -6.69 8.80
C ARG A 23 10.93 -7.58 9.98
N VAL A 24 10.93 -7.01 11.17
CA VAL A 24 11.31 -7.69 12.42
C VAL A 24 10.22 -7.47 13.45
N ARG A 25 9.78 -8.54 14.12
CA ARG A 25 8.66 -8.48 15.07
C ARG A 25 8.96 -9.37 16.27
N THR A 26 8.83 -8.84 17.47
CA THR A 26 9.07 -9.61 18.68
C THR A 26 8.10 -9.20 19.79
N VAL A 27 7.72 -10.19 20.59
CA VAL A 27 6.96 -9.97 21.82
C VAL A 27 7.93 -9.47 22.89
N ALA A 28 7.58 -8.37 23.57
CA ALA A 28 8.36 -7.88 24.69
C ALA A 28 8.32 -8.87 25.85
N ARG A 29 9.49 -9.23 26.38
CA ARG A 29 9.61 -10.15 27.53
C ARG A 29 9.85 -9.34 28.80
N LYS A 30 9.24 -9.79 29.90
CA LYS A 30 9.42 -9.16 31.22
C LYS A 30 10.90 -9.15 31.59
N ARG A 31 11.44 -7.97 31.91
CA ARG A 31 12.85 -7.74 32.34
C ARG A 31 13.91 -8.03 31.27
N TYR A 32 13.56 -8.06 29.99
CA TYR A 32 14.52 -8.13 28.88
C TYR A 32 14.45 -6.84 28.03
N PRO A 33 15.59 -6.24 27.63
CA PRO A 33 15.58 -5.07 26.77
C PRO A 33 15.05 -5.40 25.36
N LEU A 34 13.89 -4.84 25.00
CA LEU A 34 13.26 -5.04 23.69
C LEU A 34 14.19 -4.65 22.53
N ALA A 35 14.98 -3.59 22.71
CA ALA A 35 15.94 -3.12 21.71
C ALA A 35 17.00 -4.20 21.38
N THR A 36 17.47 -4.95 22.38
CA THR A 36 18.43 -6.04 22.17
C THR A 36 17.80 -7.18 21.37
N ASP A 37 16.56 -7.55 21.69
CA ASP A 37 15.84 -8.60 20.96
C ASP A 37 15.59 -8.20 19.49
N LEU A 38 15.15 -6.96 19.24
CA LEU A 38 14.94 -6.43 17.90
C LEU A 38 16.25 -6.34 17.10
N SER A 39 17.34 -5.85 17.71
CA SER A 39 18.65 -5.76 17.07
C SER A 39 19.16 -7.15 16.66
N ASN A 40 19.10 -8.12 17.56
CA ASN A 40 19.51 -9.49 17.27
C ASN A 40 18.70 -10.12 16.14
N GLN A 41 17.37 -9.91 16.11
CA GLN A 41 16.54 -10.44 15.03
C GLN A 41 16.79 -9.71 13.71
N PHE A 42 17.02 -8.40 13.72
CA PHE A 42 17.37 -7.64 12.53
C PHE A 42 18.68 -8.14 11.90
N LEU A 43 19.73 -8.32 12.71
CA LEU A 43 21.01 -8.85 12.26
C LEU A 43 20.89 -10.27 11.71
N LYS A 44 20.08 -11.13 12.36
CA LYS A 44 19.76 -12.48 11.85
C LYS A 44 19.03 -12.42 10.51
N ALA A 45 18.02 -11.57 10.38
CA ALA A 45 17.22 -11.43 9.17
C ALA A 45 18.05 -10.89 7.99
N ARG A 46 19.13 -10.15 8.25
CA ARG A 46 20.09 -9.70 7.22
C ARG A 46 21.13 -10.75 6.84
N MET A 47 21.14 -11.94 7.45
CA MET A 47 22.11 -13.02 7.18
C MET A 47 23.58 -12.55 7.24
N GLY A 48 23.90 -11.60 8.13
CA GLY A 48 25.26 -11.07 8.27
C GLY A 48 25.69 -10.09 7.16
N LYS A 49 24.78 -9.66 6.27
CA LYS A 49 25.08 -8.59 5.30
C LYS A 49 25.29 -7.26 6.04
N THR A 50 26.50 -6.72 5.95
CA THR A 50 26.88 -5.42 6.50
C THR A 50 25.92 -4.33 6.01
N ILE A 51 25.62 -3.38 6.89
CA ILE A 51 24.90 -2.17 6.51
C ILE A 51 25.94 -1.24 5.90
N GLU A 52 25.86 -1.00 4.59
CA GLU A 52 26.62 0.08 3.96
C GLU A 52 26.05 1.40 4.51
N LEU A 53 26.87 2.10 5.30
CA LEU A 53 26.51 3.33 6.02
C LEU A 53 26.30 4.53 5.09
N ASP A 54 26.69 4.40 3.82
CA ASP A 54 26.51 5.43 2.79
C ASP A 54 25.07 5.50 2.27
N ASN A 55 24.21 4.59 2.71
CA ASN A 55 22.78 4.57 2.36
C ASN A 55 21.92 5.31 3.38
N THR A 56 20.91 6.02 2.90
CA THR A 56 19.84 6.55 3.75
C THR A 56 18.88 5.42 4.14
N PHE A 57 18.61 5.26 5.44
CA PHE A 57 17.65 4.29 5.95
C PHE A 57 16.41 4.97 6.52
N THR A 58 15.25 4.46 6.17
CA THR A 58 13.99 4.78 6.85
C THR A 58 13.62 3.63 7.77
N VAL A 59 13.42 3.93 9.04
CA VAL A 59 12.99 2.95 10.05
C VAL A 59 11.58 3.31 10.50
N ILE A 60 10.68 2.33 10.46
CA ILE A 60 9.34 2.44 11.03
C ILE A 60 9.26 1.42 12.16
N ALA A 61 8.94 1.88 13.37
CA ALA A 61 8.86 1.05 14.56
C ALA A 61 7.56 1.33 15.31
N HIS A 62 7.03 0.30 15.97
CA HIS A 62 5.81 0.43 16.75
C HIS A 62 5.82 -0.54 17.94
N THR A 63 5.55 -0.01 19.12
CA THR A 63 5.28 -0.80 20.33
C THR A 63 3.78 -0.84 20.54
N ARG A 64 3.19 -2.04 20.44
CA ARG A 64 1.76 -2.23 20.66
C ARG A 64 1.50 -2.63 22.11
N PHE A 65 0.52 -2.00 22.75
CA PHE A 65 -0.04 -2.46 24.01
C PHE A 65 -1.30 -3.27 23.71
N ALA A 66 -1.22 -4.60 23.82
CA ALA A 66 -2.38 -5.45 23.56
C ALA A 66 -3.39 -5.34 24.72
N THR A 67 -4.67 -5.14 24.41
CA THR A 67 -5.77 -5.21 25.37
C THR A 67 -6.11 -6.65 25.77
N SER A 68 -5.65 -7.63 24.99
CA SER A 68 -5.76 -9.05 25.31
C SER A 68 -4.49 -9.56 26.00
N SER A 69 -4.65 -10.57 26.86
CA SER A 69 -3.53 -11.27 27.51
C SER A 69 -2.73 -12.18 26.56
N ALA A 70 -3.16 -12.32 25.30
CA ALA A 70 -2.56 -13.19 24.31
C ALA A 70 -1.56 -12.42 23.43
N ASN A 71 -0.30 -12.82 23.49
CA ASN A 71 0.75 -12.30 22.62
C ASN A 71 0.77 -13.07 21.29
N ILE A 72 0.12 -12.54 20.26
CA ILE A 72 0.06 -13.17 18.94
C ILE A 72 1.01 -12.44 17.98
N VAL A 73 2.05 -13.13 17.50
CA VAL A 73 3.09 -12.54 16.62
C VAL A 73 2.52 -12.00 15.31
N THR A 74 1.47 -12.64 14.77
CA THR A 74 0.79 -12.18 13.56
C THR A 74 0.09 -10.83 13.73
N GLU A 75 -0.22 -10.45 14.97
CA GLU A 75 -0.85 -9.19 15.36
C GLU A 75 0.16 -8.11 15.79
N LEU A 76 1.45 -8.34 15.53
CA LEU A 76 2.51 -7.36 15.75
C LEU A 76 2.77 -6.56 14.49
N HIS A 77 3.07 -5.28 14.71
CA HIS A 77 3.37 -4.30 13.68
C HIS A 77 4.83 -4.43 13.22
N PRO A 78 5.18 -3.97 12.00
CA PRO A 78 4.29 -3.43 10.98
C PRO A 78 3.44 -4.52 10.30
N HIS A 79 2.24 -4.15 9.87
CA HIS A 79 1.33 -4.99 9.10
C HIS A 79 1.53 -4.82 7.60
N GLU A 80 1.27 -5.91 6.89
CA GLU A 80 1.13 -6.00 5.44
C GLU A 80 -0.19 -6.73 5.15
N TRP A 81 -0.85 -6.39 4.05
CA TRP A 81 -1.93 -7.22 3.53
C TRP A 81 -1.39 -8.34 2.66
N THR A 82 -0.72 -7.99 1.56
CA THR A 82 0.07 -8.95 0.78
C THR A 82 1.57 -8.75 0.97
N PRO A 83 2.38 -9.82 0.79
CA PRO A 83 3.83 -9.68 0.73
C PRO A 83 4.28 -8.76 -0.40
N PHE A 84 5.46 -8.18 -0.23
CA PHE A 84 6.11 -7.40 -1.28
C PHE A 84 6.30 -8.24 -2.55
N LYS A 85 6.02 -7.63 -3.70
CA LYS A 85 6.09 -8.28 -5.03
C LYS A 85 6.73 -7.36 -6.06
N LYS A 86 7.26 -7.95 -7.13
CA LYS A 86 7.76 -7.19 -8.28
C LYS A 86 6.58 -6.72 -9.12
N GLU A 87 6.52 -5.44 -9.42
CA GLU A 87 5.52 -4.85 -10.29
C GLU A 87 6.16 -3.85 -11.27
N VAL A 88 5.52 -3.69 -12.43
CA VAL A 88 5.81 -2.62 -13.38
C VAL A 88 5.14 -1.34 -12.89
N VAL A 89 5.90 -0.25 -12.82
CA VAL A 89 5.42 1.06 -12.38
C VAL A 89 5.90 2.15 -13.32
N TRP A 90 4.98 3.02 -13.71
CA TRP A 90 5.27 4.29 -14.37
C TRP A 90 5.54 5.39 -13.35
N ARG A 91 6.64 6.11 -13.53
CA ARG A 91 7.00 7.27 -12.70
C ARG A 91 7.39 8.44 -13.58
N PHE A 92 7.03 9.66 -13.18
CA PHE A 92 7.53 10.85 -13.85
C PHE A 92 8.97 11.10 -13.38
N ASN A 93 9.90 11.14 -14.33
CA ASN A 93 11.27 11.56 -14.11
C ASN A 93 11.34 13.06 -14.40
N SER A 94 11.49 13.88 -13.34
CA SER A 94 11.52 15.34 -13.43
C SER A 94 12.77 15.85 -14.14
N ILE A 95 13.88 15.13 -14.08
CA ILE A 95 15.16 15.51 -14.71
C ILE A 95 15.02 15.49 -16.24
N ILE A 96 14.43 14.43 -16.80
CA ILE A 96 14.23 14.31 -18.26
C ILE A 96 12.87 14.83 -18.73
N GLY A 97 11.97 15.19 -17.80
CA GLY A 97 10.62 15.66 -18.09
C GLY A 97 9.72 14.62 -18.76
N LYS A 98 9.90 13.33 -18.47
CA LYS A 98 9.16 12.23 -19.11
C LYS A 98 8.77 11.16 -18.10
N PHE A 99 7.73 10.40 -18.43
CA PHE A 99 7.38 9.19 -17.70
C PHE A 99 8.30 8.02 -18.10
N GLU A 100 8.79 7.31 -17.10
CA GLU A 100 9.64 6.13 -17.25
C GLU A 100 8.96 4.90 -16.67
N ARG A 101 9.15 3.78 -17.36
CA ARG A 101 8.68 2.46 -16.96
C ARG A 101 9.79 1.74 -16.21
N SER A 102 9.51 1.25 -15.01
CA SER A 102 10.49 0.50 -14.22
C SER A 102 9.86 -0.74 -13.56
N ASN A 103 10.66 -1.78 -13.38
CA ASN A 103 10.31 -2.91 -12.53
C ASN A 103 10.82 -2.64 -11.12
N CYS A 104 9.93 -2.53 -10.14
CA CYS A 104 10.33 -2.31 -8.75
C CYS A 104 9.61 -3.25 -7.79
N THR A 105 10.20 -3.45 -6.61
CA THR A 105 9.55 -4.16 -5.51
C THR A 105 8.55 -3.22 -4.84
N MET A 106 7.28 -3.63 -4.80
CA MET A 106 6.17 -2.87 -4.23
C MET A 106 5.51 -3.67 -3.10
N GLY A 107 5.17 -2.98 -2.03
CA GLY A 107 4.42 -3.47 -0.89
C GLY A 107 4.08 -2.31 0.05
N VAL A 108 3.30 -2.57 1.08
CA VAL A 108 2.87 -1.57 2.06
C VAL A 108 3.17 -2.10 3.46
N HIS A 109 3.99 -1.36 4.21
CA HIS A 109 4.11 -1.54 5.65
C HIS A 109 3.26 -0.48 6.34
N ILE A 110 2.36 -0.90 7.23
CA ILE A 110 1.60 0.00 8.11
C ILE A 110 2.00 -0.24 9.57
N THR A 111 2.29 0.86 10.26
CA THR A 111 2.17 0.92 11.71
C THR A 111 1.02 1.85 12.04
N HIS A 112 0.17 1.43 12.95
CA HIS A 112 -1.02 2.16 13.37
C HIS A 112 -1.07 2.26 14.89
N ASN A 113 -1.45 3.42 15.42
CA ASN A 113 -1.67 3.62 16.85
C ASN A 113 -3.07 4.21 17.02
N GLY A 114 -3.99 3.40 17.52
CA GLY A 114 -5.41 3.71 17.57
C GLY A 114 -6.23 2.45 17.25
N ASP A 115 -7.53 2.67 17.04
CA ASP A 115 -8.50 1.65 16.69
C ASP A 115 -9.15 1.99 15.35
N PHE A 116 -9.40 0.97 14.53
CA PHE A 116 -10.13 1.06 13.26
C PHE A 116 -11.32 0.11 13.27
N ASP A 117 -12.43 0.58 13.82
CA ASP A 117 -13.62 -0.24 14.09
C ASP A 117 -14.48 -0.48 12.85
N GLU A 118 -14.62 0.54 12.00
CA GLU A 118 -15.54 0.52 10.86
C GLU A 118 -15.09 1.43 9.71
N MET A 119 -15.71 1.22 8.55
CA MET A 119 -15.50 2.00 7.33
C MET A 119 -16.81 2.23 6.61
N GLU A 120 -17.12 3.49 6.30
CA GLU A 120 -18.25 3.82 5.44
C GLU A 120 -17.91 3.55 3.97
N ALA A 121 -18.75 2.76 3.30
CA ALA A 121 -18.65 2.49 1.87
C ALA A 121 -20.04 2.18 1.29
N TYR A 122 -20.36 2.73 0.11
CA TYR A 122 -21.64 2.48 -0.58
C TYR A 122 -22.89 2.77 0.28
N GLN A 123 -22.85 3.84 1.09
CA GLN A 123 -23.91 4.19 2.05
C GLN A 123 -24.17 3.11 3.11
N GLN A 124 -23.20 2.21 3.32
CA GLN A 124 -23.19 1.17 4.35
C GLN A 124 -22.02 1.42 5.29
N VAL A 125 -22.17 0.97 6.53
CA VAL A 125 -21.08 0.89 7.51
C VAL A 125 -20.60 -0.54 7.52
N LEU A 126 -19.33 -0.76 7.17
CA LEU A 126 -18.69 -2.06 7.25
C LEU A 126 -17.92 -2.15 8.56
N VAL A 127 -18.24 -3.15 9.39
CA VAL A 127 -17.46 -3.41 10.60
C VAL A 127 -16.14 -4.08 10.26
N ASN A 128 -15.17 -4.03 11.18
CA ASN A 128 -13.80 -4.51 10.95
C ASN A 128 -13.69 -5.90 10.31
N GLU A 129 -14.53 -6.83 10.75
CA GLU A 129 -14.54 -8.19 10.22
C GLU A 129 -15.01 -8.24 8.76
N GLU A 130 -16.09 -7.51 8.44
CA GLU A 130 -16.62 -7.39 7.08
C GLU A 130 -15.61 -6.73 6.14
N ILE A 131 -14.87 -5.72 6.62
CA ILE A 131 -13.78 -5.10 5.87
C ILE A 131 -12.73 -6.16 5.51
N GLY A 132 -12.39 -7.05 6.44
CA GLY A 132 -11.47 -8.16 6.19
C GLY A 132 -11.94 -9.08 5.06
N TYR A 133 -13.20 -9.48 5.08
CA TYR A 133 -13.82 -10.32 4.06
C TYR A 133 -13.96 -9.59 2.71
N TRP A 134 -14.27 -8.31 2.73
CA TRP A 134 -14.38 -7.46 1.54
C TRP A 134 -13.03 -7.30 0.84
N LEU A 135 -11.99 -6.94 1.60
CA LEU A 135 -10.62 -6.83 1.09
C LEU A 135 -10.08 -8.15 0.53
N ALA A 136 -10.40 -9.28 1.18
CA ALA A 136 -9.94 -10.59 0.74
C ALA A 136 -10.42 -10.94 -0.67
N ARG A 137 -11.60 -10.47 -1.06
CA ARG A 137 -12.19 -10.66 -2.40
C ARG A 137 -11.61 -9.68 -3.41
N ILE A 138 -11.51 -8.39 -3.05
CA ILE A 138 -10.98 -7.36 -3.94
C ILE A 138 -9.50 -7.60 -4.26
N LEU A 139 -8.69 -7.87 -3.23
CA LEU A 139 -7.26 -8.08 -3.37
C LEU A 139 -6.93 -9.53 -3.76
N TYR A 140 -7.94 -10.41 -3.80
CA TYR A 140 -7.81 -11.84 -4.09
C TYR A 140 -6.75 -12.51 -3.21
N SER A 141 -6.70 -12.11 -1.94
CA SER A 141 -5.69 -12.55 -0.97
C SER A 141 -6.23 -12.44 0.44
N HIS A 142 -6.17 -13.55 1.18
CA HIS A 142 -6.56 -13.59 2.58
C HIS A 142 -5.41 -13.17 3.49
N ASN A 143 -5.70 -12.30 4.47
CA ASN A 143 -4.77 -11.95 5.53
C ASN A 143 -5.16 -12.68 6.82
N PRO A 144 -4.28 -13.54 7.38
CA PRO A 144 -4.58 -14.28 8.61
C PRO A 144 -4.65 -13.39 9.86
N ALA A 145 -4.13 -12.15 9.80
CA ALA A 145 -4.19 -11.22 10.92
C ALA A 145 -5.62 -10.69 11.12
N ARG A 146 -6.11 -10.84 12.35
CA ARG A 146 -7.43 -10.38 12.76
C ARG A 146 -7.43 -8.90 13.17
N SER A 147 -6.28 -8.32 13.51
CA SER A 147 -6.17 -6.90 13.83
C SER A 147 -6.76 -6.00 12.75
N ASP A 148 -7.28 -4.88 13.24
CA ASP A 148 -7.74 -3.74 12.48
C ASP A 148 -6.63 -3.09 11.64
N SER A 149 -5.43 -3.04 12.18
CA SER A 149 -4.23 -2.49 11.55
C SER A 149 -3.83 -3.30 10.31
N ALA A 150 -4.13 -4.60 10.29
CA ALA A 150 -4.00 -5.40 9.08
C ALA A 150 -5.01 -4.96 8.00
N LYS A 151 -6.26 -4.64 8.36
CA LYS A 151 -7.26 -4.14 7.41
C LYS A 151 -6.87 -2.78 6.86
N ILE A 152 -6.33 -1.88 7.69
CA ILE A 152 -5.74 -0.62 7.21
C ILE A 152 -4.66 -0.89 6.17
N ALA A 153 -3.77 -1.87 6.38
CA ALA A 153 -2.77 -2.24 5.38
C ALA A 153 -3.40 -2.68 4.04
N GLY A 154 -4.52 -3.41 4.08
CA GLY A 154 -5.25 -3.80 2.87
C GLY A 154 -5.97 -2.64 2.19
N VAL A 155 -6.58 -1.74 2.96
CA VAL A 155 -7.18 -0.50 2.44
C VAL A 155 -6.11 0.35 1.76
N MET A 156 -4.95 0.53 2.39
CA MET A 156 -3.83 1.28 1.81
C MET A 156 -3.26 0.60 0.57
N GLU A 157 -3.19 -0.75 0.54
CA GLU A 157 -2.81 -1.49 -0.67
C GLU A 157 -3.81 -1.29 -1.82
N LEU A 158 -5.11 -1.24 -1.51
CA LEU A 158 -6.16 -0.98 -2.49
C LEU A 158 -6.05 0.43 -3.09
N PHE A 159 -5.80 1.46 -2.27
CA PHE A 159 -5.70 2.84 -2.73
C PHE A 159 -4.37 3.20 -3.38
N ARG A 160 -3.28 2.51 -3.02
CA ARG A 160 -1.96 2.76 -3.61
C ARG A 160 -1.90 2.20 -5.03
N VAL A 161 -2.31 3.00 -6.01
CA VAL A 161 -2.39 2.59 -7.44
C VAL A 161 -1.54 3.43 -8.39
N GLN A 162 -0.90 4.50 -7.92
CA GLN A 162 -0.15 5.42 -8.77
C GLN A 162 0.88 4.69 -9.63
N GLY A 163 0.83 4.94 -10.94
CA GLY A 163 1.73 4.35 -11.93
C GLY A 163 1.49 2.86 -12.21
N ARG A 164 0.41 2.25 -11.70
CA ARG A 164 0.15 0.80 -11.79
C ARG A 164 -1.23 0.53 -12.40
N TRP A 165 -1.26 0.10 -13.66
CA TRP A 165 -2.52 -0.02 -14.40
C TRP A 165 -3.52 -1.04 -13.85
N GLY A 166 -3.11 -2.28 -13.60
CA GLY A 166 -4.02 -3.31 -13.07
C GLY A 166 -4.65 -2.91 -11.72
N PRO A 167 -3.86 -2.49 -10.73
CA PRO A 167 -4.36 -1.93 -9.48
C PRO A 167 -5.26 -0.70 -9.65
N ALA A 168 -4.92 0.22 -10.57
CA ALA A 168 -5.77 1.38 -10.86
C ALA A 168 -7.11 0.97 -11.47
N ALA A 169 -7.13 0.04 -12.42
CA ALA A 169 -8.36 -0.51 -13.01
C ALA A 169 -9.22 -1.21 -11.97
N ARG A 170 -8.61 -1.98 -11.07
CA ARG A 170 -9.30 -2.60 -9.93
C ARG A 170 -9.93 -1.56 -9.02
N LEU A 171 -9.20 -0.52 -8.63
CA LEU A 171 -9.74 0.55 -7.80
C LEU A 171 -10.87 1.31 -8.52
N ALA A 172 -10.75 1.55 -9.82
CA ALA A 172 -11.81 2.16 -10.62
C ALA A 172 -13.08 1.31 -10.63
N TRP A 173 -12.96 -0.02 -10.75
CA TRP A 173 -14.11 -0.92 -10.65
C TRP A 173 -14.78 -0.82 -9.28
N VAL A 174 -13.99 -0.86 -8.21
CA VAL A 174 -14.49 -0.69 -6.84
C VAL A 174 -15.29 0.62 -6.73
N ARG A 175 -14.75 1.73 -7.24
CA ARG A 175 -15.37 3.05 -7.08
C ARG A 175 -16.57 3.32 -8.00
N CYS A 176 -16.57 2.73 -9.20
CA CYS A 176 -17.48 3.14 -10.27
C CYS A 176 -18.46 2.05 -10.71
N VAL A 177 -18.18 0.78 -10.38
CA VAL A 177 -19.00 -0.36 -10.84
C VAL A 177 -19.73 -1.02 -9.66
N LEU A 178 -19.08 -1.14 -8.50
CA LEU A 178 -19.76 -1.67 -7.32
C LEU A 178 -20.83 -0.68 -6.84
N SER A 179 -22.00 -1.22 -6.51
CA SER A 179 -23.14 -0.51 -5.96
C SER A 179 -23.35 -0.77 -4.47
N SER A 180 -22.82 -1.90 -3.98
CA SER A 180 -22.86 -2.34 -2.59
C SER A 180 -21.54 -3.01 -2.22
N ALA A 181 -21.20 -3.02 -0.93
CA ALA A 181 -20.05 -3.78 -0.45
C ALA A 181 -20.20 -5.29 -0.69
N THR A 182 -21.44 -5.81 -0.66
CA THR A 182 -21.74 -7.23 -0.89
C THR A 182 -21.65 -7.65 -2.36
N ASP A 183 -21.46 -6.73 -3.30
CA ASP A 183 -21.31 -7.06 -4.72
C ASP A 183 -20.05 -7.88 -4.98
N VAL A 184 -19.04 -7.80 -4.11
CA VAL A 184 -17.82 -8.64 -4.20
C VAL A 184 -18.12 -10.12 -3.87
N SER A 185 -19.26 -10.38 -3.22
CA SER A 185 -19.79 -11.70 -2.82
C SER A 185 -21.14 -12.03 -3.48
N GLY A 186 -21.45 -11.43 -4.63
CA GLY A 186 -22.65 -11.74 -5.39
C GLY A 186 -23.93 -11.31 -4.68
N GLY A 187 -23.84 -10.25 -3.88
CA GLY A 187 -24.92 -9.74 -3.04
C GLY A 187 -25.07 -10.46 -1.70
N MET A 188 -24.30 -11.53 -1.43
CA MET A 188 -24.35 -12.25 -0.15
C MET A 188 -23.64 -11.49 0.96
N ILE A 189 -24.09 -11.71 2.22
CA ILE A 189 -23.43 -11.21 3.43
C ILE A 189 -21.95 -11.57 3.43
N LEU A 190 -21.10 -10.61 3.82
CA LEU A 190 -19.66 -10.79 3.86
C LEU A 190 -19.25 -11.71 5.01
N THR A 191 -19.00 -12.98 4.69
CA THR A 191 -18.49 -13.98 5.64
C THR A 191 -17.26 -14.70 5.06
N SER A 192 -16.67 -15.64 5.80
CA SER A 192 -15.61 -16.51 5.27
C SER A 192 -16.08 -17.37 4.11
N ASP A 193 -17.35 -17.78 4.13
CA ASP A 193 -17.89 -18.80 3.23
C ASP A 193 -18.59 -18.21 2.00
N ALA A 194 -18.82 -16.89 1.99
CA ALA A 194 -19.45 -16.22 0.86
C ALA A 194 -18.56 -16.32 -0.42
N PRO A 195 -19.15 -16.34 -1.62
CA PRO A 195 -18.40 -16.59 -2.85
C PRO A 195 -17.43 -15.44 -3.20
N TYR A 196 -16.47 -15.73 -4.06
CA TYR A 196 -15.62 -14.75 -4.73
C TYR A 196 -16.27 -14.41 -6.09
N SER A 197 -17.10 -13.38 -6.11
CA SER A 197 -17.73 -12.90 -7.36
C SER A 197 -17.02 -11.69 -7.98
N PHE A 198 -16.10 -11.08 -7.22
CA PHE A 198 -15.24 -10.01 -7.73
C PHE A 198 -14.31 -10.53 -8.84
N PRO A 199 -14.01 -9.75 -9.90
CA PRO A 199 -13.18 -10.24 -10.99
C PRO A 199 -11.79 -10.73 -10.52
N PRO A 200 -11.33 -11.90 -11.02
CA PRO A 200 -10.10 -12.53 -10.56
C PRO A 200 -8.84 -11.78 -11.05
N PRO A 201 -7.64 -12.09 -10.51
CA PRO A 201 -6.40 -11.39 -10.85
C PRO A 201 -6.10 -11.29 -12.35
N GLY A 202 -6.39 -12.35 -13.12
CA GLY A 202 -6.18 -12.36 -14.57
C GLY A 202 -6.99 -11.30 -15.32
N PHE A 203 -8.17 -10.93 -14.81
CA PHE A 203 -8.98 -9.85 -15.38
C PHE A 203 -8.24 -8.50 -15.30
N TRP A 204 -7.64 -8.20 -14.17
CA TRP A 204 -6.88 -6.96 -13.96
C TRP A 204 -5.56 -6.94 -14.72
N THR A 205 -4.93 -8.10 -14.92
CA THR A 205 -3.76 -8.22 -15.80
C THR A 205 -4.10 -7.87 -17.24
N ASN A 206 -5.24 -8.34 -17.76
CA ASN A 206 -5.68 -8.02 -19.13
C ASN A 206 -5.96 -6.51 -19.29
N TRP A 207 -6.62 -5.90 -18.30
CA TRP A 207 -6.79 -4.44 -18.28
C TRP A 207 -5.46 -3.70 -18.21
N ALA A 208 -4.50 -4.20 -17.43
CA ALA A 208 -3.18 -3.60 -17.34
C ALA A 208 -2.45 -3.61 -18.69
N ILE A 209 -2.53 -4.72 -19.44
CA ILE A 209 -1.94 -4.85 -20.79
C ILE A 209 -2.60 -3.85 -21.74
N PHE A 210 -3.93 -3.81 -21.78
CA PHE A 210 -4.66 -2.87 -22.63
C PHE A 210 -4.30 -1.40 -22.31
N LEU A 211 -4.32 -1.02 -21.03
CA LEU A 211 -3.98 0.34 -20.61
C LEU A 211 -2.51 0.69 -20.89
N GLU A 212 -1.59 -0.27 -20.78
CA GLU A 212 -0.19 -0.10 -21.16
C GLU A 212 -0.04 0.23 -22.64
N GLU A 213 -0.74 -0.51 -23.50
CA GLU A 213 -0.73 -0.28 -24.95
C GLU A 213 -1.27 1.11 -25.30
N GLN A 214 -2.40 1.51 -24.70
CA GLN A 214 -2.98 2.84 -24.91
C GLN A 214 -2.06 3.93 -24.37
N TRP A 215 -1.48 3.75 -23.19
CA TRP A 215 -0.56 4.71 -22.60
C TRP A 215 0.69 4.93 -23.47
N ALA A 216 1.26 3.86 -24.01
CA ALA A 216 2.45 3.93 -24.87
C ALA A 216 2.23 4.79 -26.13
N LEU A 217 0.99 4.85 -26.65
CA LEU A 217 0.63 5.71 -27.79
C LEU A 217 0.57 7.20 -27.42
N HIS A 218 0.23 7.51 -26.17
CA HIS A 218 -0.06 8.88 -25.74
C HIS A 218 1.01 9.51 -24.85
N ILE A 219 1.92 8.71 -24.29
CA ILE A 219 2.89 9.15 -23.27
C ILE A 219 3.73 10.36 -23.72
N ASN A 220 4.10 10.43 -25.00
CA ASN A 220 4.91 11.52 -25.54
C ASN A 220 4.10 12.81 -25.84
N ASN A 221 2.77 12.76 -25.75
CA ASN A 221 1.91 13.93 -25.89
C ASN A 221 1.68 14.65 -24.55
N ILE A 222 2.13 14.05 -23.44
CA ILE A 222 2.05 14.64 -22.11
C ILE A 222 3.32 15.47 -21.91
N VAL A 223 3.30 16.68 -22.46
CA VAL A 223 4.26 17.73 -22.10
C VAL A 223 3.88 18.28 -20.74
N SER A 224 4.86 18.42 -19.84
CA SER A 224 4.68 19.14 -18.57
C SER A 224 4.02 20.49 -18.87
N PRO A 225 3.01 20.95 -18.11
CA PRO A 225 2.57 22.33 -18.23
C PRO A 225 3.82 23.18 -18.04
N VAL A 226 4.19 23.92 -19.09
CA VAL A 226 5.30 24.87 -19.05
C VAL A 226 5.05 25.70 -17.79
N VAL A 227 5.95 25.58 -16.81
CA VAL A 227 5.94 26.47 -15.65
C VAL A 227 6.03 27.86 -16.27
N ALA A 228 4.92 28.62 -16.23
CA ALA A 228 4.91 29.97 -16.73
C ALA A 228 6.12 30.67 -16.10
N PRO A 229 6.98 31.35 -16.88
CA PRO A 229 8.08 32.10 -16.31
C PRO A 229 7.48 32.98 -15.23
N LEU A 230 8.02 32.90 -14.01
CA LEU A 230 7.68 33.82 -12.93
C LEU A 230 7.81 35.22 -13.52
N GLY A 231 6.66 35.82 -13.85
CA GLY A 231 6.61 37.17 -14.37
C GLY A 231 7.25 38.05 -13.32
N HIS A 232 8.37 38.66 -13.66
CA HIS A 232 8.90 39.79 -12.91
C HIS A 232 7.80 40.86 -12.89
N THR A 233 7.01 40.91 -11.83
CA THR A 233 6.25 42.10 -11.47
C THR A 233 7.23 43.12 -10.93
N LEU A 234 7.29 44.24 -11.66
CA LEU A 234 7.92 45.51 -11.30
C LEU A 234 7.46 46.03 -9.93
#